data_AF-A0A0S8BDS6-F1
#
_entry.id   AF-A0A0S8BDS6-F1
#
_cell.length_a   1.000
_cell.length_b   1.000
_cell.length_c   1.000
_cell.angle_alpha   90.00
_cell.angle_beta   90.00
_cell.angle_gamma   90.00
#
_symmetry.space_group_name_H-M   'P 1'
#
loop_
_entity.id
_entity.type
_entity.pdbx_description
1 polymer ?
#
loop_
_entity_poly.entity_id
_entity_poly.type
_entity_poly.pdbx_seq_one_letter_code
_entity_poly.pdbx_strand_id
1 'polypeptide(L)' 'KLELEQYDILLEEQAYPFEEKAITLHKKNIELLRRGIYNEWVDRSIEQLGQLLPIQFAKPEAGEAFVTSSR' A
#
# COMPACT_ATOMS: atom_id res chain seq x y z
N LYS A 1 -20.59 17.15 -20.03
CA LYS A 1 -19.26 17.37 -19.43
C LYS A 1 -19.39 17.50 -17.92
N LEU A 2 -20.09 18.52 -17.42
CA LEU A 2 -20.38 18.66 -15.98
C LEU A 2 -21.08 17.43 -15.36
N GLU A 3 -22.05 16.83 -16.06
CA GLU A 3 -22.75 15.63 -15.57
C GLU A 3 -21.86 14.38 -15.46
N LEU A 4 -20.85 14.25 -16.32
CA LEU A 4 -19.92 13.11 -16.27
C LEU A 4 -18.97 13.27 -15.08
N GLU A 5 -18.43 14.47 -14.89
CA GLU A 5 -17.56 14.78 -13.74
C GLU A 5 -18.31 14.57 -12.41
N GLN A 6 -19.59 14.94 -12.33
CA GLN A 6 -20.41 14.68 -11.14
C GLN A 6 -20.65 13.18 -10.90
N TYR A 7 -20.83 12.40 -11.98
CA TYR A 7 -20.95 10.95 -11.88
C TYR A 7 -19.64 10.31 -11.39
N ASP A 8 -18.51 10.75 -11.93
CA ASP A 8 -17.18 10.25 -11.52
C ASP A 8 -16.91 10.57 -10.05
N ILE A 9 -17.24 11.79 -9.58
CA ILE A 9 -17.14 12.16 -8.15
C ILE A 9 -17.99 11.24 -7.27
N LEU A 10 -19.22 10.93 -7.67
CA LEU A 10 -20.08 10.02 -6.89
C LEU A 10 -19.50 8.61 -6.81
N LEU A 11 -18.84 8.14 -7.87
CA LEU A 11 -18.13 6.86 -7.86
C LEU A 11 -16.90 6.89 -6.94
N GLU A 12 -16.13 7.98 -6.96
CA GLU A 12 -15.00 8.18 -6.07
C GLU A 12 -15.43 8.22 -4.59
N GLU A 13 -16.49 8.95 -4.26
CA GLU A 13 -17.06 9.00 -2.91
C GLU A 13 -17.51 7.62 -2.42
N GLN A 14 -18.06 6.80 -3.32
CA GLN A 14 -18.42 5.42 -3.01
C GLN A 14 -17.20 4.51 -2.86
N ALA A 15 -16.13 4.74 -3.63
CA ALA A 15 -14.89 3.97 -3.58
C ALA A 15 -14.04 4.29 -2.34
N TYR A 16 -14.00 5.55 -1.91
CA TYR A 16 -13.20 6.05 -0.78
C TYR A 16 -13.30 5.21 0.50
N PRO A 17 -14.48 4.81 1.01
CA PRO A 17 -14.57 3.98 2.21
C PRO A 17 -13.94 2.57 2.04
N PHE A 18 -13.82 2.07 0.82
CA PHE A 18 -13.12 0.81 0.55
C PHE A 18 -11.60 1.02 0.50
N GLU A 19 -11.18 2.13 -0.10
CA GLU A 19 -9.78 2.55 -0.12
C GLU A 19 -9.22 2.70 1.30
N GLU A 20 -9.93 3.41 2.18
CA GLU A 20 -9.54 3.59 3.59
C GLU A 20 -9.44 2.26 4.35
N LYS A 21 -10.34 1.30 4.07
CA LYS A 21 -10.28 -0.04 4.67
C LYS A 21 -9.08 -0.83 4.16
N ALA A 22 -8.79 -0.75 2.85
CA ALA A 22 -7.63 -1.41 2.25
C ALA A 22 -6.33 -0.85 2.84
N ILE A 23 -6.20 0.48 2.93
CA ILE A 23 -5.07 1.15 3.56
C ILE A 23 -4.89 0.68 5.01
N THR A 24 -5.97 0.65 5.79
CA THR A 24 -5.92 0.21 7.20
C THR A 24 -5.47 -1.23 7.33
N LEU A 25 -5.99 -2.13 6.48
CA LEU A 25 -5.63 -3.54 6.48
C LEU A 25 -4.15 -3.75 6.13
N HIS A 26 -3.68 -3.12 5.04
CA HIS A 26 -2.30 -3.24 4.61
C HIS A 26 -1.33 -2.62 5.63
N LYS A 27 -1.70 -1.50 6.28
CA LYS A 27 -0.92 -0.92 7.39
C LYS A 27 -0.77 -1.89 8.56
N LYS A 28 -1.83 -2.63 8.93
CA LYS A 28 -1.74 -3.67 9.97
C LYS A 28 -0.84 -4.83 9.57
N ASN A 29 -0.85 -5.22 8.29
CA ASN A 29 0.03 -6.30 7.82
C ASN A 29 1.51 -5.89 7.91
N ILE A 30 1.87 -4.66 7.52
CA ILE A 30 3.27 -4.22 7.61
C ILE A 30 3.75 -4.02 9.06
N GLU A 31 2.85 -3.83 10.04
CA GLU A 31 3.25 -3.81 11.46
C GLU A 31 3.88 -5.14 11.91
N LEU A 32 3.60 -6.25 11.21
CA LEU A 32 4.23 -7.55 11.46
C LEU A 32 5.76 -7.52 11.27
N LEU A 33 6.28 -6.59 10.44
CA LEU A 33 7.72 -6.37 10.29
C LEU A 33 8.37 -6.01 11.63
N ARG A 34 7.68 -5.25 12.49
CA ARG A 34 8.19 -4.88 13.83
C ARG A 34 8.36 -6.09 14.74
N ARG A 35 7.71 -7.21 14.40
CA ARG A 35 7.80 -8.50 15.10
C ARG A 35 8.74 -9.48 14.39
N GLY A 36 9.45 -9.03 13.35
CA GLY A 36 10.35 -9.85 12.53
C GLY A 36 9.63 -10.84 11.61
N ILE A 37 8.32 -10.66 11.38
CA ILE A 37 7.53 -11.54 10.52
C ILE A 37 7.43 -10.91 9.13
N TYR A 38 7.96 -11.64 8.15
CA TYR A 38 7.91 -11.28 6.75
C TYR A 38 7.39 -12.47 5.94
N ASN A 39 6.41 -12.21 5.08
CA ASN A 39 5.79 -13.20 4.20
C ASN A 39 5.20 -12.51 2.96
N GLU A 40 4.70 -13.32 2.02
CA GLU A 40 4.13 -12.82 0.76
C GLU A 40 3.00 -11.79 0.93
N TRP A 41 2.27 -11.83 2.05
CA TRP A 41 1.16 -10.92 2.30
C TRP A 41 1.64 -9.56 2.80
N VAL A 42 2.76 -9.53 3.52
CA VAL A 42 3.45 -8.29 3.89
C VAL A 42 3.99 -7.60 2.65
N ASP A 43 4.63 -8.34 1.74
CA ASP A 43 5.11 -7.81 0.45
C ASP A 43 4.00 -7.19 -0.39
N ARG A 44 2.93 -7.96 -0.62
CA ARG A 44 1.76 -7.46 -1.35
C ARG A 44 1.15 -6.23 -0.68
N SER A 45 1.19 -6.17 0.65
CA SER A 45 0.68 -5.01 1.38
C SER A 45 1.53 -3.75 1.16
N ILE A 46 2.85 -3.89 1.06
CA ILE A 46 3.76 -2.77 0.75
C ILE A 46 3.53 -2.29 -0.68
N GLU A 47 3.43 -3.21 -1.65
CA GLU A 47 3.16 -2.87 -3.05
C GLU A 47 1.83 -2.12 -3.20
N GLN A 48 0.75 -2.63 -2.59
CA GLN A 48 -0.56 -1.98 -2.64
C GLN A 48 -0.55 -0.61 -1.94
N LEU A 49 0.12 -0.48 -0.80
CA LEU A 49 0.30 0.81 -0.15
C LEU A 49 1.13 1.78 -1.00
N GLY A 50 2.07 1.30 -1.80
CA GLY A 50 2.80 2.11 -2.78
C GLY A 50 1.89 2.72 -3.85
N GLN A 51 0.85 1.99 -4.27
CA GLN A 51 -0.14 2.48 -5.23
C GLN A 51 -1.13 3.46 -4.59
N LEU A 52 -1.61 3.16 -3.37
CA LEU A 52 -2.62 3.96 -2.66
C LEU A 52 -2.03 5.22 -1.99
N LEU A 53 -0.81 5.12 -1.47
CA LEU A 53 -0.14 6.18 -0.70
C LEU A 53 1.30 6.39 -1.21
N PRO A 54 1.49 6.82 -2.46
CA PRO A 54 2.80 6.83 -3.12
C PRO A 54 3.83 7.71 -2.42
N ILE A 55 3.42 8.84 -1.83
CA ILE A 55 4.32 9.72 -1.08
C ILE A 55 4.95 9.00 0.13
N GLN A 56 4.20 8.10 0.74
CA GLN A 56 4.62 7.37 1.94
C GLN A 56 5.35 6.07 1.62
N PHE A 57 4.89 5.34 0.59
CA PHE A 57 5.31 3.95 0.34
C PHE A 57 5.93 3.70 -1.04
N ALA A 58 5.76 4.58 -2.02
CA ALA A 58 6.42 4.44 -3.34
C ALA A 58 7.83 5.07 -3.36
N LYS A 59 8.53 5.07 -2.22
CA LYS A 59 9.96 5.37 -2.22
C LYS A 59 10.64 4.16 -2.83
N PRO A 60 11.34 4.29 -3.99
CA PRO A 60 12.18 3.20 -4.45
C PRO A 60 13.16 2.91 -3.33
N GLU A 61 13.04 1.74 -2.74
CA GLU A 61 14.07 1.25 -1.84
C GLU A 61 15.33 1.21 -2.70
N ALA A 62 16.27 2.14 -2.45
CA ALA A 62 17.60 1.99 -2.98
C ALA A 62 18.06 0.66 -2.44
N GLY A 63 18.10 -0.36 -3.30
CA GLY A 63 18.38 -1.73 -2.91
C GLY A 63 19.73 -1.78 -2.19
N GLU A 64 19.71 -1.65 -0.87
CA GLU A 64 20.82 -2.06 -0.05
C GLU A 64 20.84 -3.57 -0.17
N ALA A 65 21.76 -4.00 -1.02
CA ALA A 65 22.09 -5.37 -1.31
C ALA A 65 21.88 -6.23 -0.07
N PHE A 66 20.96 -7.19 -0.17
CA PHE A 66 20.92 -8.35 0.70
C PHE A 66 22.31 -9.01 0.59
N VAL A 67 23.26 -8.59 1.43
CA VAL A 67 24.51 -9.31 1.63
C VAL A 67 24.09 -10.56 2.38
N THR A 68 23.85 -11.63 1.63
CA THR A 68 23.88 -12.99 2.17
C THR A 68 25.28 -13.17 2.77
N SER A 69 25.41 -12.89 4.07
CA SER A 69 26.51 -13.40 4.85
C SER A 69 26.24 -14.89 5.09
N SER A 70 26.54 -15.70 4.08
CA SER A 70 26.79 -17.11 4.29
C SER A 70 27.94 -17.24 5.28
N ARG A 71 27.69 -17.88 6.42
CA ARG A 71 28.73 -18.49 7.24
C ARG A 71 28.26 -19.86 7.71
#